data_AF-A0AAU9PFC0-F1
#
_entry.id   AF-A0AAU9PFC0-F1
#
_cell.length_a   1.000
_cell.length_b   1.000
_cell.length_c   1.000
_cell.angle_alpha   90.00
_cell.angle_beta   90.00
_cell.angle_gamma   90.00
#
_symmetry.space_group_name_H-M   'P 1'
#
loop_
_entity.id
_entity.type
_entity.pdbx_description
1 polymer ?
#
loop_
_entity_poly.entity_id
_entity_poly.type
_entity_poly.pdbx_seq_one_letter_code
_entity_poly.pdbx_strand_id
1 'polypeptide(L)'
;MKGSNLLRAPTSLSTSLPLYSPLKFVAPFRNPICFSHLILSSLKLHPIRISSLHATATQETVEVGETESQFVEIGYISSVHGLQGEVRVKPNTDFPELRFAEPGRRWLKRQILGREIIEEVELMEGRGHHGQKSWIIKINNIEKVEQAQQLVGSTILVLDEDRPDLEEGDFYARDLVGMRVNLQETGEPVGTVVNVFDNGGSDLLQVKLNSSLEIIDKNGKMKSEAPLVWVPFVEAIVPHVDMIKREMTITPPKGLLELNVRSDERSKKERRQLEWKDRKKFQKRVIAAKKKLCEMEQKHVFEGFRYGEKSQGSLLAEQIVGVNSQLLQVALKTIETPSDRWHLSEFLAAYNKETTRHVFKVSKGCLVSEDKKYTSSKITERRKALISNGKVANILVVEGKSFESEGTDRLIQRLVEMESHGTTPLILVCPINKMETFQNLMTDNDYFGFDPEKVWILEEEKLPVVSSSHGEHGKHKILMKSPWEILQTPVGSGGVISLLSSHNSLESLAAMGVEYIEISSVDQRYIGGEDLVGLVDSSEANVGIKTFGGVNGVDDDFYMVFSMKFLAQLTKRVNELLFDAVLRSNQHVEMVDKEWVDITPSTHNSYEFRSSVYTCLKGCSFDKVCVMEVVD
;
A
#
# COMPACT_ATOMS: atom_id res chain seq x y z
N MET A 1 -48.34 14.39 -57.21
CA MET A 1 -48.06 14.93 -58.56
C MET A 1 -46.56 15.15 -58.69
N LYS A 2 -45.97 14.52 -59.72
CA LYS A 2 -44.58 14.64 -60.26
C LYS A 2 -43.44 14.23 -59.30
N GLY A 3 -42.54 13.28 -59.58
CA GLY A 3 -42.13 12.53 -60.79
C GLY A 3 -40.61 12.29 -60.63
N SER A 4 -40.07 11.07 -60.49
CA SER A 4 -39.85 9.99 -61.46
C SER A 4 -38.41 9.93 -62.04
N ASN A 5 -37.79 8.75 -61.84
CA ASN A 5 -36.80 8.03 -62.68
C ASN A 5 -35.30 8.37 -62.62
N LEU A 6 -34.45 7.37 -62.33
CA LEU A 6 -33.84 6.51 -63.36
C LEU A 6 -33.00 5.34 -62.78
N LEU A 7 -33.12 4.19 -63.44
CA LEU A 7 -32.39 2.93 -63.27
C LEU A 7 -30.98 2.96 -63.90
N ARG A 8 -30.02 2.21 -63.33
CA ARG A 8 -29.07 1.34 -64.07
C ARG A 8 -28.26 0.43 -63.13
N ALA A 9 -28.20 -0.85 -63.45
CA ALA A 9 -27.28 -1.89 -62.94
C ALA A 9 -26.23 -2.21 -64.04
N PRO A 10 -25.44 -3.30 -63.97
CA PRO A 10 -24.43 -3.73 -62.99
C PRO A 10 -23.05 -4.01 -63.65
N THR A 11 -21.97 -4.27 -62.89
CA THR A 11 -20.81 -5.03 -63.39
C THR A 11 -20.16 -5.87 -62.29
N SER A 12 -20.32 -7.19 -62.42
CA SER A 12 -19.55 -8.24 -61.77
C SER A 12 -18.42 -8.69 -62.70
N LEU A 13 -17.21 -8.89 -62.17
CA LEU A 13 -16.19 -9.75 -62.80
C LEU A 13 -15.55 -10.64 -61.74
N SER A 14 -15.60 -11.92 -62.05
CA SER A 14 -15.08 -13.09 -61.35
C SER A 14 -13.60 -13.30 -61.59
N THR A 15 -12.88 -13.86 -60.60
CA THR A 15 -11.84 -14.87 -60.86
C THR A 15 -11.65 -15.76 -59.63
N SER A 16 -11.64 -17.06 -59.89
CA SER A 16 -11.59 -18.15 -58.92
C SER A 16 -10.33 -19.00 -59.12
N LEU A 17 -9.74 -19.41 -57.98
CA LEU A 17 -8.98 -20.65 -57.68
C LEU A 17 -7.54 -20.79 -58.26
N PRO A 18 -6.66 -21.70 -57.73
CA PRO A 18 -6.89 -22.77 -56.73
C PRO A 18 -5.81 -23.05 -55.64
N LEU A 19 -6.18 -23.93 -54.69
CA LEU A 19 -5.42 -25.02 -54.02
C LEU A 19 -4.21 -24.71 -53.11
N TYR A 20 -4.29 -25.11 -51.83
CA TYR A 20 -3.53 -26.23 -51.24
C TYR A 20 -4.02 -26.54 -49.81
N SER A 21 -4.16 -27.83 -49.50
CA SER A 21 -4.24 -28.45 -48.17
C SER A 21 -3.40 -29.75 -48.25
N PRO A 22 -3.21 -30.58 -47.19
CA PRO A 22 -3.47 -30.43 -45.76
C PRO A 22 -2.26 -30.88 -44.90
N LEU A 23 -2.38 -30.91 -43.57
CA LEU A 23 -1.92 -32.06 -42.77
C LEU A 23 -2.59 -32.05 -41.38
N LYS A 24 -3.40 -33.08 -41.16
CA LYS A 24 -4.02 -33.49 -39.89
C LYS A 24 -2.99 -34.26 -39.06
N PHE A 25 -3.08 -34.20 -37.73
CA PHE A 25 -3.06 -35.41 -36.91
C PHE A 25 -3.89 -35.21 -35.63
N VAL A 26 -4.87 -36.10 -35.47
CA VAL A 26 -5.73 -36.33 -34.30
C VAL A 26 -5.20 -37.62 -33.67
N ALA A 27 -5.00 -37.73 -32.35
CA ALA A 27 -5.84 -38.40 -31.34
C ALA A 27 -4.90 -39.04 -30.28
N PRO A 28 -5.37 -39.71 -29.20
CA PRO A 28 -6.66 -39.65 -28.50
C PRO A 28 -6.54 -39.61 -26.95
N PHE A 29 -7.70 -39.43 -26.30
CA PHE A 29 -7.97 -39.70 -24.88
C PHE A 29 -7.75 -41.18 -24.46
N ARG A 30 -7.30 -41.42 -23.22
CA ARG A 30 -7.89 -42.43 -22.30
C ARG A 30 -7.46 -42.23 -20.83
N ASN A 31 -8.41 -42.49 -19.96
CA ASN A 31 -8.46 -42.26 -18.50
C ASN A 31 -7.68 -43.32 -17.67
N PRO A 32 -7.59 -43.14 -16.33
CA PRO A 32 -6.52 -43.68 -15.49
C PRO A 32 -6.85 -45.03 -14.83
N ILE A 33 -5.81 -45.79 -14.46
CA ILE A 33 -5.92 -46.94 -13.55
C ILE A 33 -4.85 -46.82 -12.46
N CYS A 34 -5.35 -46.93 -11.23
CA CYS A 34 -4.64 -47.01 -9.97
C CYS A 34 -4.00 -48.39 -9.80
N PHE A 35 -2.75 -48.51 -9.33
CA PHE A 35 -2.31 -49.66 -8.55
C PHE A 35 -1.19 -49.29 -7.56
N SER A 36 -1.26 -50.03 -6.47
CA SER A 36 -0.64 -49.94 -5.16
C SER A 36 0.86 -50.24 -5.07
N HIS A 37 1.45 -49.73 -3.98
CA HIS A 37 2.56 -50.26 -3.17
C HIS A 37 3.40 -51.40 -3.75
N LEU A 38 4.68 -51.09 -4.01
CA LEU A 38 5.79 -52.03 -3.81
C LEU A 38 6.95 -51.30 -3.12
N ILE A 39 7.28 -51.79 -1.93
CA ILE A 39 8.53 -51.54 -1.21
C ILE A 39 9.56 -52.54 -1.76
N LEU A 40 10.71 -52.07 -2.23
CA LEU A 40 11.92 -52.90 -2.40
C LEU A 40 13.20 -52.04 -2.32
N SER A 41 13.86 -52.19 -1.17
CA SER A 41 15.30 -52.28 -0.90
C SER A 41 16.34 -51.64 -1.83
N SER A 42 17.12 -50.73 -1.23
CA SER A 42 18.58 -50.60 -1.28
C SER A 42 19.33 -50.81 -2.61
N LEU A 43 19.67 -49.69 -3.25
CA LEU A 43 20.95 -49.56 -3.96
C LEU A 43 21.68 -48.32 -3.42
N LYS A 44 22.79 -48.56 -2.73
CA LYS A 44 23.73 -47.55 -2.24
C LYS A 44 24.47 -46.96 -3.44
N LEU A 45 24.22 -45.68 -3.74
CA LEU A 45 25.13 -44.88 -4.57
C LEU A 45 25.99 -44.04 -3.64
N HIS A 46 27.30 -44.26 -3.69
CA HIS A 46 28.31 -43.55 -2.92
C HIS A 46 28.46 -42.12 -3.45
N PRO A 47 28.34 -41.07 -2.62
CA PRO A 47 28.85 -39.76 -2.99
C PRO A 47 30.38 -39.76 -2.83
N ILE A 48 31.07 -39.45 -3.91
CA ILE A 48 32.52 -39.21 -3.90
C ILE A 48 32.78 -37.99 -3.00
N ARG A 49 33.42 -38.25 -1.85
CA ARG A 49 33.99 -37.23 -0.96
C ARG A 49 35.27 -36.70 -1.60
N ILE A 50 35.32 -35.40 -1.86
CA ILE A 50 36.59 -34.66 -1.89
C ILE A 50 36.65 -33.87 -0.61
N SER A 51 37.57 -34.27 0.27
CA SER A 51 37.84 -33.65 1.55
C SER A 51 39.13 -32.84 1.47
N SER A 52 39.07 -31.56 1.85
CA SER A 52 40.09 -30.86 2.64
C SER A 52 39.61 -29.44 2.90
N LEU A 53 39.95 -28.73 3.96
CA LEU A 53 40.33 -29.02 5.35
C LEU A 53 40.02 -27.69 6.06
N HIS A 54 39.64 -27.75 7.33
CA HIS A 54 39.49 -26.55 8.16
C HIS A 54 40.79 -25.74 8.19
N ALA A 55 40.66 -24.42 8.06
CA ALA A 55 41.66 -23.48 8.55
C ALA A 55 41.06 -22.74 9.75
N THR A 56 41.51 -23.13 10.93
CA THR A 56 41.47 -22.39 12.20
C THR A 56 42.81 -21.69 12.38
N ALA A 57 42.79 -20.38 12.63
CA ALA A 57 43.82 -19.60 13.32
C ALA A 57 43.21 -18.19 13.49
N THR A 58 42.78 -17.74 14.67
CA THR A 58 43.57 -17.27 15.82
C THR A 58 44.75 -16.38 15.40
N GLN A 59 44.66 -15.13 15.83
CA GLN A 59 45.62 -14.05 15.68
C GLN A 59 47.02 -14.47 16.14
N GLU A 60 48.01 -14.23 15.30
CA GLU A 60 49.33 -13.76 15.73
C GLU A 60 49.75 -12.64 14.79
N THR A 61 50.00 -11.50 15.43
CA THR A 61 50.53 -10.25 14.91
C THR A 61 51.82 -10.47 14.13
N VAL A 62 51.82 -10.07 12.86
CA VAL A 62 53.03 -9.65 12.17
C VAL A 62 52.74 -8.26 11.63
N GLU A 63 53.27 -7.26 12.32
CA GLU A 63 53.41 -5.89 11.85
C GLU A 63 54.13 -5.92 10.49
N VAL A 64 53.38 -5.66 9.42
CA VAL A 64 53.99 -5.25 8.15
C VAL A 64 53.83 -3.74 8.13
N GLY A 65 54.98 -3.08 8.31
CA GLY A 65 55.10 -1.64 8.47
C GLY A 65 54.48 -0.85 7.33
N GLU A 66 53.98 0.32 7.72
CA GLU A 66 53.51 1.42 6.89
C GLU A 66 54.46 1.68 5.71
N THR A 67 54.06 1.28 4.51
CA THR A 67 54.63 1.80 3.25
C THR A 67 53.57 1.75 2.14
N GLU A 68 52.40 2.34 2.39
CA GLU A 68 51.37 2.64 1.38
C GLU A 68 51.28 4.17 1.35
N SER A 69 51.37 4.94 0.26
CA SER A 69 51.24 4.68 -1.16
C SER A 69 51.92 5.85 -1.91
N GLN A 70 53.22 5.74 -2.23
CA GLN A 70 53.89 6.84 -2.94
C GLN A 70 53.46 6.93 -4.43
N PHE A 71 52.91 5.83 -4.98
CA PHE A 71 52.63 5.70 -6.41
C PHE A 71 51.15 5.43 -6.71
N VAL A 72 50.66 6.03 -7.80
CA VAL A 72 49.31 5.83 -8.35
C VAL A 72 49.43 5.17 -9.73
N GLU A 73 48.73 4.06 -9.91
CA GLU A 73 48.62 3.37 -11.21
C GLU A 73 47.76 4.18 -12.19
N ILE A 74 48.31 4.50 -13.36
CA ILE A 74 47.63 5.33 -14.38
C ILE A 74 47.33 4.59 -15.68
N GLY A 75 47.91 3.41 -15.90
CA GLY A 75 47.65 2.60 -17.09
C GLY A 75 48.56 1.40 -17.21
N TYR A 76 48.24 0.47 -18.11
CA TYR A 76 49.03 -0.73 -18.33
C TYR A 76 49.46 -0.90 -19.78
N ILE A 77 50.67 -1.41 -19.98
CA ILE A 77 51.25 -1.64 -21.30
C ILE A 77 50.67 -2.94 -21.87
N SER A 78 49.83 -2.79 -22.90
CA SER A 78 49.03 -3.87 -23.47
C SER A 78 49.69 -4.59 -24.64
N SER A 79 50.45 -3.88 -25.47
CA SER A 79 51.14 -4.44 -26.63
C SER A 79 52.25 -3.50 -27.11
N VAL A 80 53.12 -3.99 -27.99
CA VAL A 80 54.04 -3.13 -28.77
C VAL A 80 53.31 -2.40 -29.89
N HIS A 81 53.90 -1.31 -30.39
CA HIS A 81 53.41 -0.56 -31.55
C HIS A 81 54.57 -0.19 -32.49
N GLY A 82 54.39 -0.44 -33.79
CA GLY A 82 55.40 -0.10 -34.81
C GLY A 82 56.74 -0.84 -34.66
N LEU A 83 57.75 -0.36 -35.39
CA LEU A 83 59.12 -0.92 -35.37
C LEU A 83 60.12 -0.10 -34.52
N GLN A 84 59.70 1.07 -34.02
CA GLN A 84 60.56 2.07 -33.37
C GLN A 84 60.50 2.03 -31.83
N GLY A 85 60.18 0.86 -31.26
CA GLY A 85 60.16 0.68 -29.80
C GLY A 85 58.97 1.34 -29.08
N GLU A 86 57.93 1.75 -29.78
CA GLU A 86 56.73 2.34 -29.16
C GLU A 86 55.86 1.25 -28.50
N VAL A 87 55.10 1.63 -27.47
CA VAL A 87 54.20 0.73 -26.76
C VAL A 87 52.78 1.28 -26.68
N ARG A 88 51.80 0.39 -26.67
CA ARG A 88 50.38 0.71 -26.51
C ARG A 88 49.96 0.55 -25.06
N VAL A 89 49.53 1.65 -24.45
CA VAL A 89 49.04 1.72 -23.07
C VAL A 89 47.52 1.78 -23.07
N LYS A 90 46.89 0.98 -22.22
CA LYS A 90 45.48 1.15 -21.88
C LYS A 90 45.39 2.00 -20.61
N PRO A 91 44.75 3.17 -20.68
CA PRO A 91 44.66 4.06 -19.54
C PRO A 91 43.82 3.45 -18.43
N ASN A 92 44.22 3.72 -17.19
CA ASN A 92 43.50 3.46 -15.95
C ASN A 92 43.52 4.74 -15.11
N THR A 93 43.06 5.83 -15.72
CA THR A 93 43.08 7.18 -15.17
C THR A 93 42.04 8.02 -15.92
N ASP A 94 41.43 8.98 -15.25
CA ASP A 94 40.46 9.91 -15.84
C ASP A 94 41.14 11.07 -16.60
N PHE A 95 42.47 11.19 -16.47
CA PHE A 95 43.27 12.24 -17.11
C PHE A 95 44.30 11.66 -18.10
N PRO A 96 43.92 10.80 -19.05
CA PRO A 96 44.90 10.10 -19.88
C PRO A 96 45.67 11.04 -20.80
N GLU A 97 45.07 12.16 -21.24
CA GLU A 97 45.75 13.21 -21.99
C GLU A 97 46.90 13.83 -21.20
N LEU A 98 46.63 14.29 -19.98
CA LEU A 98 47.63 14.86 -19.09
C LEU A 98 48.74 13.84 -18.75
N ARG A 99 48.37 12.58 -18.57
CA ARG A 99 49.32 11.54 -18.14
C ARG A 99 50.21 11.01 -19.25
N PHE A 100 49.71 10.93 -20.48
CA PHE A 100 50.39 10.24 -21.58
C PHE A 100 50.78 11.14 -22.77
N ALA A 101 50.25 12.35 -22.93
CA ALA A 101 50.64 13.24 -24.02
C ALA A 101 51.94 14.01 -23.72
N GLU A 102 52.11 14.45 -22.48
CA GLU A 102 53.23 15.31 -22.09
C GLU A 102 54.48 14.51 -21.71
N PRO A 103 55.66 14.85 -22.25
CA PRO A 103 56.92 14.23 -21.87
C PRO A 103 57.22 14.43 -20.38
N GLY A 104 57.92 13.48 -19.77
CA GLY A 104 58.38 13.63 -18.38
C GLY A 104 58.60 12.32 -17.64
N ARG A 105 58.92 12.44 -16.35
CA ARG A 105 59.22 11.30 -15.48
C ARG A 105 57.97 10.47 -15.19
N ARG A 106 58.09 9.15 -15.30
CA ARG A 106 57.08 8.15 -14.92
C ARG A 106 57.78 6.99 -14.23
N TRP A 107 57.01 6.08 -13.66
CA TRP A 107 57.53 4.85 -13.07
C TRP A 107 56.88 3.64 -13.71
N LEU A 108 57.64 2.57 -13.82
CA LEU A 108 57.24 1.36 -14.52
C LEU A 108 57.34 0.18 -13.55
N LYS A 109 56.19 -0.40 -13.22
CA LYS A 109 56.06 -1.53 -12.30
C LYS A 109 56.05 -2.83 -13.08
N ARG A 110 57.02 -3.70 -12.80
CA ARG A 110 57.27 -4.95 -13.53
C ARG A 110 57.42 -6.13 -12.58
N GLN A 111 56.94 -7.29 -13.01
CA GLN A 111 57.18 -8.56 -12.33
C GLN A 111 58.37 -9.28 -12.98
N ILE A 112 59.51 -9.32 -12.32
CA ILE A 112 60.72 -10.00 -12.81
C ILE A 112 61.09 -11.10 -11.82
N LEU A 113 61.11 -12.37 -12.28
CA LEU A 113 61.44 -13.55 -11.46
C LEU A 113 60.59 -13.65 -10.17
N GLY A 114 59.32 -13.25 -10.25
CA GLY A 114 58.39 -13.29 -9.12
C GLY A 114 58.56 -12.16 -8.09
N ARG A 115 59.44 -11.18 -8.36
CA ARG A 115 59.59 -9.97 -7.55
C ARG A 115 59.05 -8.76 -8.31
N GLU A 116 58.42 -7.87 -7.57
CA GLU A 116 57.95 -6.58 -8.07
C GLU A 116 59.12 -5.59 -8.06
N ILE A 117 59.36 -4.93 -9.20
CA ILE A 117 60.39 -3.91 -9.37
C ILE A 117 59.72 -2.67 -9.96
N ILE A 118 59.99 -1.51 -9.34
CA ILE A 118 59.56 -0.20 -9.82
C ILE A 118 60.80 0.53 -10.32
N GLU A 119 60.82 0.88 -11.60
CA GLU A 119 61.92 1.62 -12.23
C GLU A 119 61.45 2.98 -12.74
N GLU A 120 62.27 4.02 -12.56
CA GLU A 120 62.01 5.33 -13.14
C GLU A 120 62.28 5.27 -14.65
N VAL A 121 61.37 5.84 -15.42
CA VAL A 121 61.45 5.95 -16.87
C VAL A 121 61.07 7.34 -17.33
N GLU A 122 61.64 7.76 -18.45
CA GLU A 122 61.30 9.05 -19.07
C GLU A 122 60.38 8.81 -20.27
N LEU A 123 59.16 9.34 -20.18
CA LEU A 123 58.21 9.41 -21.29
C LEU A 123 58.68 10.51 -22.25
N MET A 124 58.96 10.15 -23.49
CA MET A 124 59.48 11.09 -24.50
C MET A 124 58.35 11.73 -25.31
N GLU A 125 57.38 10.92 -25.73
CA GLU A 125 56.25 11.35 -26.56
C GLU A 125 55.07 10.42 -26.30
N GLY A 126 53.85 10.94 -26.43
CA GLY A 126 52.68 10.07 -26.51
C GLY A 126 51.52 10.71 -27.24
N ARG A 127 50.68 9.84 -27.82
CA ARG A 127 49.53 10.24 -28.63
C ARG A 127 48.37 9.27 -28.43
N GLY A 128 47.16 9.80 -28.44
CA GLY A 128 45.95 9.00 -28.45
C GLY A 128 45.85 8.16 -29.73
N HIS A 129 45.48 6.89 -29.61
CA HIS A 129 45.20 6.06 -30.77
C HIS A 129 43.78 6.35 -31.27
N HIS A 130 43.64 7.08 -32.37
CA HIS A 130 42.33 7.37 -32.95
C HIS A 130 41.51 6.08 -33.15
N GLY A 131 40.28 6.06 -32.62
CA GLY A 131 39.35 4.93 -32.70
C GLY A 131 39.56 3.80 -31.68
N GLN A 132 40.54 3.88 -30.78
CA GLN A 132 40.75 2.91 -29.68
C GLN A 132 40.93 3.65 -28.35
N LYS A 133 40.38 3.12 -27.25
CA LYS A 133 40.64 3.62 -25.88
C LYS A 133 42.04 3.22 -25.41
N SER A 134 43.08 3.68 -26.11
CA SER A 134 44.48 3.39 -25.81
C SER A 134 45.40 4.50 -26.29
N TRP A 135 46.57 4.59 -25.69
CA TRP A 135 47.63 5.55 -25.97
C TRP A 135 48.84 4.85 -26.58
N ILE A 136 49.52 5.49 -27.52
CA ILE A 136 50.82 5.05 -28.01
C ILE A 136 51.85 5.97 -27.39
N ILE A 137 52.83 5.40 -26.69
CA ILE A 137 53.88 6.16 -26.03
C ILE A 137 55.26 5.67 -26.43
N LYS A 138 56.24 6.57 -26.33
CA LYS A 138 57.66 6.30 -26.54
C LYS A 138 58.41 6.58 -25.24
N ILE A 139 59.15 5.59 -24.77
CA ILE A 139 59.94 5.66 -23.55
C ILE A 139 61.42 5.80 -23.93
N ASN A 140 62.15 6.64 -23.19
CA ASN A 140 63.57 6.85 -23.42
C ASN A 140 64.36 5.52 -23.34
N ASN A 141 65.37 5.36 -24.19
CA ASN A 141 66.20 4.14 -24.33
C ASN A 141 65.50 2.86 -24.82
N ILE A 142 64.28 2.96 -25.37
CA ILE A 142 63.57 1.84 -26.03
C ILE A 142 63.40 2.17 -27.52
N GLU A 143 64.28 1.61 -28.36
CA GLU A 143 64.33 1.94 -29.79
C GLU A 143 63.87 0.77 -30.69
N LYS A 144 63.89 -0.45 -30.15
CA LYS A 144 63.58 -1.68 -30.90
C LYS A 144 62.34 -2.39 -30.36
N VAL A 145 61.66 -3.12 -31.24
CA VAL A 145 60.45 -3.89 -30.89
C VAL A 145 60.74 -4.93 -29.82
N GLU A 146 61.91 -5.57 -29.86
CA GLU A 146 62.29 -6.59 -28.89
C GLU A 146 62.41 -6.01 -27.47
N GLN A 147 62.85 -4.75 -27.35
CA GLN A 147 62.93 -4.03 -26.07
C GLN A 147 61.54 -3.65 -25.57
N ALA A 148 60.69 -3.12 -26.46
CA ALA A 148 59.30 -2.77 -26.15
C ALA A 148 58.49 -4.01 -25.72
N GLN A 149 58.75 -5.17 -26.33
CA GLN A 149 58.06 -6.42 -26.02
C GLN A 149 58.31 -6.88 -24.56
N GLN A 150 59.46 -6.54 -23.98
CA GLN A 150 59.79 -6.84 -22.58
C GLN A 150 58.99 -5.97 -21.59
N LEU A 151 58.40 -4.87 -22.06
CA LEU A 151 57.59 -3.96 -21.24
C LEU A 151 56.11 -4.33 -21.26
N VAL A 152 55.67 -5.21 -22.17
CA VAL A 152 54.27 -5.65 -22.23
C VAL A 152 53.88 -6.38 -20.95
N GLY A 153 52.74 -5.99 -20.38
CA GLY A 153 52.24 -6.48 -19.09
C GLY A 153 52.66 -5.63 -17.88
N SER A 154 53.47 -4.60 -18.10
CA SER A 154 53.89 -3.69 -17.02
C SER A 154 52.88 -2.57 -16.77
N THR A 155 52.85 -2.04 -15.55
CA THR A 155 51.97 -0.93 -15.16
C THR A 155 52.76 0.38 -15.08
N ILE A 156 52.18 1.45 -15.59
CA ILE A 156 52.72 2.81 -15.51
C ILE A 156 52.15 3.49 -14.26
N LEU A 157 53.05 4.13 -13.53
CA LEU A 157 52.82 4.79 -12.26
C LEU A 157 53.23 6.26 -12.32
N VAL A 158 52.61 7.08 -11.47
CA VAL A 158 53.01 8.46 -11.13
C VAL A 158 53.11 8.61 -9.62
N LEU A 159 53.74 9.67 -9.13
CA LEU A 159 53.70 9.97 -7.70
C LEU A 159 52.30 10.44 -7.30
N ASP A 160 51.91 10.09 -6.08
CA ASP A 160 50.64 10.54 -5.50
C ASP A 160 50.60 12.07 -5.28
N GLU A 161 51.76 12.70 -5.15
CA GLU A 161 51.92 14.17 -5.08
C GLU A 161 51.66 14.85 -6.44
N ASP A 162 51.78 14.14 -7.55
CA ASP A 162 51.52 14.66 -8.91
C ASP A 162 50.02 14.60 -9.26
N ARG A 163 49.13 14.69 -8.27
CA ARG A 163 47.67 14.72 -8.46
C ARG A 163 47.26 16.05 -9.12
N PRO A 164 46.47 16.03 -10.21
CA PRO A 164 45.93 17.26 -10.79
C PRO A 164 45.00 17.97 -9.82
N ASP A 165 44.99 19.30 -9.90
CA ASP A 165 43.95 20.10 -9.27
C ASP A 165 42.60 19.78 -9.95
N LEU A 166 41.58 19.54 -9.13
CA LEU A 166 40.21 19.27 -9.59
C LEU A 166 39.42 20.58 -9.69
N GLU A 167 38.37 20.58 -10.51
CA GLU A 167 37.41 21.69 -10.57
C GLU A 167 36.59 21.78 -9.28
N GLU A 168 35.98 22.94 -9.03
CA GLU A 168 35.12 23.12 -7.85
C GLU A 168 33.90 22.20 -7.94
N GLY A 169 33.73 21.32 -6.94
CA GLY A 169 32.67 20.31 -6.92
C GLY A 169 33.12 18.91 -7.33
N ASP A 170 34.35 18.75 -7.83
CA ASP A 170 34.94 17.44 -8.13
C ASP A 170 35.78 16.92 -6.95
N PHE A 171 35.69 15.60 -6.71
CA PHE A 171 36.37 14.96 -5.59
C PHE A 171 37.02 13.64 -6.01
N TYR A 172 38.21 13.36 -5.47
CA TYR A 172 38.78 12.02 -5.59
C TYR A 172 37.98 11.03 -4.74
N ALA A 173 37.50 9.95 -5.34
CA ALA A 173 36.74 8.89 -4.66
C ALA A 173 37.44 8.38 -3.39
N ARG A 174 38.78 8.30 -3.40
CA ARG A 174 39.60 7.88 -2.24
C ARG A 174 39.51 8.86 -1.07
N ASP A 175 39.41 10.15 -1.35
CA ASP A 175 39.35 11.19 -0.32
C ASP A 175 37.96 11.27 0.32
N LEU A 176 36.92 10.76 -0.36
CA LEU A 176 35.57 10.62 0.18
C LEU A 176 35.43 9.45 1.17
N VAL A 177 36.26 8.40 1.01
CA VAL A 177 36.23 7.24 1.92
C VAL A 177 36.68 7.66 3.33
N GLY A 178 35.89 7.26 4.33
CA GLY A 178 36.10 7.59 5.74
C GLY A 178 35.46 8.91 6.18
N MET A 179 34.79 9.66 5.30
CA MET A 179 34.08 10.87 5.69
C MET A 179 32.82 10.56 6.52
N ARG A 180 32.55 11.40 7.52
CA ARG A 180 31.31 11.33 8.32
C ARG A 180 30.14 11.88 7.53
N VAL A 181 29.00 11.21 7.62
CA VAL A 181 27.77 11.56 6.90
C VAL A 181 26.73 12.01 7.92
N ASN A 182 26.23 13.25 7.77
CA ASN A 182 25.23 13.84 8.66
C ASN A 182 23.97 14.26 7.87
N LEU A 183 22.80 14.30 8.52
CA LEU A 183 21.55 14.81 7.92
C LEU A 183 21.59 16.34 7.84
N GLN A 184 21.21 16.92 6.69
CA GLN A 184 21.17 18.38 6.53
C GLN A 184 20.07 19.03 7.39
N GLU A 185 18.90 18.41 7.50
CA GLU A 185 17.74 18.96 8.22
C GLU A 185 17.95 19.01 9.73
N THR A 186 18.54 17.95 10.30
CA THR A 186 18.63 17.75 11.76
C THR A 186 20.06 17.87 12.31
N GLY A 187 21.08 17.79 11.44
CA GLY A 187 22.49 17.70 11.85
C GLY A 187 22.87 16.35 12.46
N GLU A 188 21.96 15.36 12.45
CA GLU A 188 22.19 14.08 13.12
C GLU A 188 23.22 13.21 12.37
N PRO A 189 24.08 12.47 13.11
CA PRO A 189 25.08 11.60 12.51
C PRO A 189 24.45 10.33 11.94
N VAL A 190 24.53 10.16 10.62
CA VAL A 190 23.98 9.02 9.89
C VAL A 190 24.95 7.85 9.87
N GLY A 191 26.21 8.10 9.53
CA GLY A 191 27.18 7.04 9.28
C GLY A 191 28.54 7.50 8.78
N THR A 192 29.30 6.58 8.20
CA THR A 192 30.61 6.84 7.58
C THR A 192 30.67 6.22 6.18
N VAL A 193 31.25 6.94 5.22
CA VAL A 193 31.49 6.41 3.87
C VAL A 193 32.55 5.30 3.94
N VAL A 194 32.22 4.10 3.47
CA VAL A 194 33.15 2.96 3.42
C VAL A 194 33.70 2.70 2.03
N ASN A 195 33.00 3.12 0.98
CA ASN A 195 33.44 2.96 -0.41
C ASN A 195 32.66 3.89 -1.36
N VAL A 196 33.18 4.07 -2.58
CA VAL A 196 32.54 4.81 -3.68
C VAL A 196 32.56 3.94 -4.93
N PHE A 197 31.42 3.81 -5.61
CA PHE A 197 31.27 2.98 -6.80
C PHE A 197 30.82 3.80 -8.00
N ASP A 198 31.57 3.69 -9.10
CA ASP A 198 31.15 4.18 -10.40
C ASP A 198 30.11 3.21 -11.02
N ASN A 199 28.90 3.72 -11.26
CA ASN A 199 27.79 2.99 -11.89
C ASN A 199 27.51 3.46 -13.32
N GLY A 200 28.43 4.20 -13.95
CA GLY A 200 28.33 4.71 -15.32
C GLY A 200 27.30 5.81 -15.56
N GLY A 201 26.52 6.18 -14.53
CA GLY A 201 25.54 7.26 -14.57
C GLY A 201 25.75 8.28 -13.46
N SER A 202 25.84 7.81 -12.22
CA SER A 202 26.22 8.62 -11.04
C SER A 202 27.01 7.74 -10.07
N ASP A 203 27.97 8.34 -9.37
CA ASP A 203 28.69 7.65 -8.31
C ASP A 203 27.77 7.31 -7.14
N LEU A 204 28.01 6.16 -6.53
CA LEU A 204 27.26 5.65 -5.39
C LEU A 204 28.18 5.56 -4.17
N LEU A 205 27.88 6.35 -3.14
CA LEU A 205 28.50 6.19 -1.83
C LEU A 205 27.92 4.97 -1.13
N GLN A 206 28.81 4.12 -0.63
CA GLN A 206 28.45 3.09 0.33
C GLN A 206 28.63 3.66 1.74
N VAL A 207 27.55 3.85 2.47
CA VAL A 207 27.56 4.42 3.82
C VAL A 207 27.26 3.32 4.83
N LYS A 208 28.14 3.16 5.81
CA LYS A 208 27.92 2.32 6.99
C LYS A 208 27.18 3.15 8.03
N LEU A 209 25.93 2.77 8.32
CA LEU A 209 25.10 3.47 9.28
C LEU A 209 25.64 3.29 10.71
N ASN A 210 25.46 4.29 11.56
CA ASN A 210 25.83 4.22 12.97
C ASN A 210 24.84 3.40 13.82
N SER A 211 23.68 3.03 13.26
CA SER A 211 22.63 2.37 14.04
C SER A 211 23.13 1.03 14.60
N SER A 212 23.29 1.03 15.92
CA SER A 212 23.54 -0.16 16.73
C SER A 212 22.20 -0.90 16.89
N LEU A 213 21.68 -1.47 15.81
CA LEU A 213 20.70 -2.54 15.95
C LEU A 213 21.48 -3.77 16.40
N GLU A 214 21.46 -4.04 17.69
CA GLU A 214 21.95 -5.29 18.27
C GLU A 214 21.13 -6.46 17.72
N ILE A 215 21.58 -7.04 16.61
CA ILE A 215 20.95 -8.24 16.04
C ILE A 215 21.48 -9.45 16.81
N ILE A 216 20.66 -9.93 17.74
CA ILE A 216 20.86 -11.21 18.44
C ILE A 216 20.33 -12.32 17.52
N ASP A 217 21.21 -13.16 16.96
CA ASP A 217 20.81 -14.34 16.20
C ASP A 217 20.15 -15.39 17.15
N LYS A 218 19.34 -16.32 16.62
CA LYS A 218 18.67 -17.40 17.40
C LYS A 218 19.64 -18.31 18.19
N ASN A 219 20.94 -18.16 17.96
CA ASN A 219 22.03 -18.88 18.63
C ASN A 219 22.81 -18.02 19.65
N GLY A 220 22.34 -16.81 19.97
CA GLY A 220 22.99 -15.93 20.96
C GLY A 220 24.34 -15.34 20.51
N LYS A 221 24.65 -15.36 19.21
CA LYS A 221 25.84 -14.69 18.66
C LYS A 221 25.47 -13.32 18.11
N MET A 222 26.17 -12.28 18.58
CA MET A 222 26.09 -10.94 18.01
C MET A 222 26.56 -10.95 16.56
N LYS A 223 25.73 -10.43 15.64
CA LYS A 223 26.22 -9.96 14.34
C LYS A 223 26.54 -8.48 14.46
N SER A 224 27.82 -8.18 14.67
CA SER A 224 28.37 -6.83 14.81
C SER A 224 28.65 -6.17 13.44
N GLU A 225 27.70 -6.22 12.50
CA GLU A 225 27.85 -5.53 11.22
C GLU A 225 26.72 -4.53 11.07
N ALA A 226 27.06 -3.25 11.23
CA ALA A 226 26.12 -2.15 11.03
C ALA A 226 25.64 -2.11 9.56
N PRO A 227 24.35 -1.79 9.32
CA PRO A 227 23.77 -1.85 7.99
C PRO A 227 24.46 -0.89 7.00
N LEU A 228 24.63 -1.36 5.76
CA LEU A 228 25.17 -0.57 4.66
C LEU A 228 24.03 -0.01 3.81
N VAL A 229 24.13 1.24 3.41
CA VAL A 229 23.18 1.94 2.52
C VAL A 229 23.92 2.53 1.34
N TRP A 230 23.26 2.57 0.19
CA TRP A 230 23.75 3.18 -1.04
C TRP A 230 23.15 4.57 -1.18
N VAL A 231 24.00 5.60 -1.26
CA VAL A 231 23.60 7.00 -1.38
C VAL A 231 24.18 7.55 -2.69
N PRO A 232 23.34 7.97 -3.66
CA PRO A 232 23.85 8.61 -4.87
C PRO A 232 24.60 9.91 -4.56
N PHE A 233 25.81 10.04 -5.09
CA PHE A 233 26.67 11.21 -4.93
C PHE A 233 26.31 12.25 -6.00
N VAL A 234 25.23 12.98 -5.74
CA VAL A 234 24.75 14.08 -6.58
C VAL A 234 24.44 15.28 -5.70
N GLU A 235 24.65 16.50 -6.19
CA GLU A 235 24.48 17.74 -5.41
C GLU A 235 23.11 17.83 -4.71
N ALA A 236 22.04 17.34 -5.35
CA ALA A 236 20.70 17.32 -4.76
C ALA A 236 20.56 16.44 -3.51
N ILE A 237 21.40 15.40 -3.38
CA ILE A 237 21.39 14.45 -2.26
C ILE A 237 22.55 14.70 -1.31
N VAL A 238 23.70 15.17 -1.80
CA VAL A 238 24.91 15.48 -1.03
C VAL A 238 25.32 16.94 -1.32
N PRO A 239 24.59 17.93 -0.78
CA PRO A 239 24.78 19.34 -1.14
C PRO A 239 26.08 19.96 -0.60
N HIS A 240 26.67 19.42 0.47
CA HIS A 240 27.88 19.98 1.07
C HIS A 240 28.86 18.89 1.49
N VAL A 241 30.13 19.10 1.11
CA VAL A 241 31.27 18.22 1.38
C VAL A 241 32.42 19.09 1.90
N ASP A 242 32.83 18.88 3.16
CA ASP A 242 33.93 19.59 3.81
C ASP A 242 35.15 18.65 3.93
N MET A 243 36.12 18.88 3.04
CA MET A 243 37.34 18.09 2.97
C MET A 243 38.29 18.31 4.15
N ILE A 244 38.24 19.48 4.79
CA ILE A 244 39.09 19.83 5.93
C ILE A 244 38.59 19.10 7.18
N LYS A 245 37.27 19.10 7.41
CA LYS A 245 36.66 18.43 8.57
C LYS A 245 36.43 16.94 8.36
N ARG A 246 36.51 16.46 7.10
CA ARG A 246 36.18 15.10 6.66
C ARG A 246 34.70 14.77 6.96
N GLU A 247 33.80 15.69 6.61
CA GLU A 247 32.35 15.56 6.82
C GLU A 247 31.55 15.93 5.56
N MET A 248 30.40 15.30 5.37
CA MET A 248 29.43 15.66 4.34
C MET A 248 28.01 15.65 4.89
N THR A 249 27.15 16.51 4.35
CA THR A 249 25.73 16.54 4.70
C THR A 249 24.89 15.94 3.58
N ILE A 250 23.86 15.19 3.93
CA ILE A 250 22.95 14.56 2.98
C ILE A 250 21.49 14.98 3.19
N THR A 251 20.74 14.98 2.09
CA THR A 251 19.30 15.25 2.02
C THR A 251 18.60 14.08 1.31
N PRO A 252 18.54 12.91 1.97
CA PRO A 252 18.06 11.68 1.34
C PRO A 252 16.53 11.74 1.13
N PRO A 253 16.01 11.22 0.01
CA PRO A 253 14.58 10.97 -0.13
C PRO A 253 14.04 10.06 0.98
N LYS A 254 12.77 10.26 1.37
CA LYS A 254 12.10 9.47 2.40
C LYS A 254 12.24 7.96 2.11
N GLY A 255 12.66 7.20 3.13
CA GLY A 255 12.84 5.75 3.05
C GLY A 255 14.20 5.27 2.48
N LEU A 256 15.06 6.13 1.92
CA LEU A 256 16.36 5.71 1.37
C LEU A 256 17.25 5.02 2.42
N LEU A 257 17.30 5.59 3.63
CA LEU A 257 18.09 5.05 4.74
C LEU A 257 17.49 3.75 5.32
N GLU A 258 16.22 3.45 5.02
CA GLU A 258 15.48 2.31 5.53
C GLU A 258 15.45 1.11 4.55
N LEU A 259 15.87 1.29 3.29
CA LEU A 259 15.79 0.26 2.24
C LEU A 259 16.47 -1.07 2.61
N ASN A 260 17.50 -1.02 3.46
CA ASN A 260 18.24 -2.21 3.93
C ASN A 260 18.01 -2.52 5.42
N VAL A 261 17.22 -1.73 6.12
CA VAL A 261 16.82 -2.01 7.51
C VAL A 261 15.74 -3.08 7.45
N ARG A 262 16.13 -4.33 7.69
CA ARG A 262 15.22 -5.47 7.62
C ARG A 262 14.27 -5.44 8.81
N SER A 263 13.00 -5.10 8.58
CA SER A 263 11.95 -5.14 9.62
C SER A 263 11.42 -6.55 9.95
N ASP A 264 11.69 -7.55 9.10
CA ASP A 264 11.17 -8.91 9.27
C ASP A 264 12.30 -9.95 9.42
N GLU A 265 12.39 -10.56 10.61
CA GLU A 265 13.34 -11.61 11.00
C GLU A 265 13.16 -12.96 10.27
N ARG A 266 12.07 -13.13 9.50
CA ARG A 266 11.74 -14.41 8.84
C ARG A 266 12.62 -14.69 7.62
N SER A 267 12.94 -15.96 7.42
CA SER A 267 13.71 -16.41 6.26
C SER A 267 12.92 -16.25 4.94
N LYS A 268 13.63 -16.08 3.81
CA LYS A 268 13.02 -16.04 2.46
C LYS A 268 12.10 -17.23 2.18
N LYS A 269 12.42 -18.41 2.73
CA LYS A 269 11.61 -19.62 2.59
C LYS A 269 10.30 -19.52 3.36
N GLU A 270 10.34 -19.01 4.59
CA GLU A 270 9.15 -18.82 5.43
C GLU A 270 8.21 -17.77 4.82
N ARG A 271 8.74 -16.66 4.29
CA ARG A 271 7.92 -15.65 3.60
C ARG A 271 7.19 -16.20 2.40
N ARG A 272 7.89 -16.89 1.50
CA ARG A 272 7.28 -17.56 0.33
C ARG A 272 6.21 -18.59 0.73
N GLN A 273 6.42 -19.29 1.84
CA GLN A 273 5.42 -20.23 2.36
C GLN A 273 4.18 -19.50 2.88
N LEU A 274 4.36 -18.36 3.56
CA LEU A 274 3.26 -17.55 4.08
C LEU A 274 2.47 -16.90 2.94
N GLU A 275 3.15 -16.25 1.98
CA GLU A 275 2.54 -15.71 0.76
C GLU A 275 1.74 -16.77 -0.01
N TRP A 276 2.30 -17.99 -0.13
CA TRP A 276 1.60 -19.10 -0.77
C TRP A 276 0.37 -19.55 0.02
N LYS A 277 0.45 -19.62 1.35
CA LYS A 277 -0.68 -19.94 2.22
C LYS A 277 -1.78 -18.89 2.09
N ASP A 278 -1.43 -17.61 2.11
CA ASP A 278 -2.36 -16.50 1.98
C ASP A 278 -3.01 -16.48 0.61
N ARG A 279 -2.23 -16.69 -0.46
CA ARG A 279 -2.76 -16.83 -1.82
C ARG A 279 -3.75 -17.99 -1.94
N LYS A 280 -3.46 -19.14 -1.30
CA LYS A 280 -4.41 -20.26 -1.25
C LYS A 280 -5.66 -19.94 -0.44
N LYS A 281 -5.54 -19.23 0.68
CA LYS A 281 -6.68 -18.80 1.50
C LYS A 281 -7.56 -17.83 0.72
N PHE A 282 -6.96 -16.86 0.04
CA PHE A 282 -7.64 -15.91 -0.82
C PHE A 282 -8.34 -16.62 -1.98
N GLN A 283 -7.67 -17.53 -2.69
CA GLN A 283 -8.28 -18.30 -3.78
C GLN A 283 -9.51 -19.10 -3.32
N LYS A 284 -9.46 -19.70 -2.11
CA LYS A 284 -10.64 -20.37 -1.53
C LYS A 284 -11.78 -19.40 -1.26
N ARG A 285 -11.50 -18.19 -0.76
CA ARG A 285 -12.50 -17.13 -0.56
C ARG A 285 -13.13 -16.71 -1.90
N VAL A 286 -12.33 -16.51 -2.94
CA VAL A 286 -12.82 -16.18 -4.29
C VAL A 286 -13.75 -17.28 -4.81
N ILE A 287 -13.36 -18.55 -4.69
CA ILE A 287 -14.21 -19.67 -5.12
C ILE A 287 -15.55 -19.69 -4.37
N ALA A 288 -15.51 -19.49 -3.05
CA ALA A 288 -16.72 -19.45 -2.22
C ALA A 288 -17.63 -18.27 -2.60
N ALA A 289 -17.08 -17.08 -2.79
CA ALA A 289 -17.81 -15.89 -3.21
C ALA A 289 -18.44 -16.07 -4.61
N LYS A 290 -17.67 -16.59 -5.57
CA LYS A 290 -18.17 -16.92 -6.92
C LYS A 290 -19.32 -17.93 -6.86
N LYS A 291 -19.24 -18.93 -5.98
CA LYS A 291 -20.32 -19.91 -5.79
C LYS A 291 -21.61 -19.23 -5.32
N LYS A 292 -21.55 -18.34 -4.33
CA LYS A 292 -22.72 -17.60 -3.83
C LYS A 292 -23.33 -16.68 -4.90
N LEU A 293 -22.50 -15.98 -5.67
CA LEU A 293 -22.96 -15.15 -6.79
C LEU A 293 -23.60 -16.00 -7.90
N CYS A 294 -23.05 -17.19 -8.20
CA CYS A 294 -23.68 -18.15 -9.12
C CYS A 294 -25.07 -18.60 -8.64
N GLU A 295 -25.25 -18.86 -7.34
CA GLU A 295 -26.54 -19.23 -6.74
C GLU A 295 -27.58 -18.10 -6.86
N MET A 296 -27.12 -16.84 -6.92
CA MET A 296 -27.94 -15.66 -7.18
C MET A 296 -28.05 -15.30 -8.68
N GLU A 297 -27.63 -16.19 -9.58
CA GLU A 297 -27.66 -16.00 -11.05
C GLU A 297 -26.78 -14.83 -11.57
N GLN A 298 -25.77 -14.42 -10.80
CA GLN A 298 -24.86 -13.30 -11.14
C GLN A 298 -23.58 -13.78 -11.87
N LYS A 299 -23.71 -14.73 -12.80
CA LYS A 299 -22.54 -15.34 -13.47
C LYS A 299 -21.83 -14.39 -14.43
N HIS A 300 -22.54 -13.39 -14.97
CA HIS A 300 -22.00 -12.42 -15.93
C HIS A 300 -20.91 -11.54 -15.34
N VAL A 301 -20.91 -11.32 -14.01
CA VAL A 301 -19.85 -10.60 -13.28
C VAL A 301 -18.47 -11.23 -13.50
N PHE A 302 -18.40 -12.52 -13.87
CA PHE A 302 -17.13 -13.22 -14.07
C PHE A 302 -16.56 -13.10 -15.49
N GLU A 303 -17.29 -12.51 -16.43
CA GLU A 303 -16.83 -12.38 -17.82
C GLU A 303 -15.55 -11.53 -17.91
N GLY A 304 -15.36 -10.57 -16.99
CA GLY A 304 -14.13 -9.80 -16.85
C GLY A 304 -12.86 -10.64 -16.67
N PHE A 305 -12.95 -11.83 -16.06
CA PHE A 305 -11.77 -12.69 -15.90
C PHE A 305 -11.24 -13.26 -17.22
N ARG A 306 -12.03 -13.28 -18.29
CA ARG A 306 -11.63 -13.84 -19.57
C ARG A 306 -10.79 -12.88 -20.42
N TYR A 307 -11.03 -11.59 -20.26
CA TYR A 307 -10.51 -10.57 -21.19
C TYR A 307 -9.50 -9.60 -20.53
N GLY A 308 -9.32 -9.69 -19.21
CA GLY A 308 -8.54 -8.71 -18.44
C GLY A 308 -7.10 -9.10 -18.21
N GLU A 309 -6.26 -8.10 -17.98
CA GLU A 309 -4.90 -8.30 -17.48
C GLU A 309 -4.91 -8.88 -16.06
N LYS A 310 -3.74 -9.37 -15.62
CA LYS A 310 -3.60 -9.99 -14.29
C LYS A 310 -3.95 -9.03 -13.14
N SER A 311 -3.61 -7.74 -13.26
CA SER A 311 -3.95 -6.69 -12.29
C SER A 311 -5.46 -6.47 -12.21
N GLN A 312 -6.11 -6.30 -13.36
CA GLN A 312 -7.57 -6.15 -13.50
C GLN A 312 -8.34 -7.36 -12.96
N GLY A 313 -7.88 -8.57 -13.29
CA GLY A 313 -8.45 -9.80 -12.74
C GLY A 313 -8.26 -9.92 -11.23
N SER A 314 -7.17 -9.39 -10.67
CA SER A 314 -6.95 -9.36 -9.22
C SER A 314 -7.91 -8.38 -8.54
N LEU A 315 -8.10 -7.18 -9.12
CA LEU A 315 -9.08 -6.20 -8.64
C LEU A 315 -10.50 -6.77 -8.63
N LEU A 316 -10.94 -7.39 -9.73
CA LEU A 316 -12.26 -8.02 -9.80
C LEU A 316 -12.41 -9.15 -8.77
N ALA A 317 -11.36 -9.94 -8.53
CA ALA A 317 -11.38 -11.00 -7.51
C ALA A 317 -11.52 -10.43 -6.09
N GLU A 318 -10.82 -9.34 -5.78
CA GLU A 318 -10.93 -8.64 -4.50
C GLU A 318 -12.35 -8.09 -4.29
N GLN A 319 -12.92 -7.43 -5.30
CA GLN A 319 -14.29 -6.93 -5.23
C GLN A 319 -15.31 -8.05 -5.04
N ILE A 320 -15.21 -9.15 -5.80
CA ILE A 320 -16.09 -10.31 -5.64
C ILE A 320 -16.02 -10.88 -4.22
N VAL A 321 -14.83 -10.94 -3.63
CA VAL A 321 -14.64 -11.40 -2.24
C VAL A 321 -15.21 -10.39 -1.23
N GLY A 322 -15.17 -9.10 -1.56
CA GLY A 322 -15.71 -8.00 -0.75
C GLY A 322 -17.24 -7.90 -0.78
N VAL A 323 -17.92 -8.39 -1.83
CA VAL A 323 -19.40 -8.35 -1.89
C VAL A 323 -20.01 -9.14 -0.73
N ASN A 324 -20.76 -8.43 0.12
CA ASN A 324 -21.54 -9.04 1.18
C ASN A 324 -22.76 -9.78 0.61
N SER A 325 -22.54 -11.05 0.26
CA SER A 325 -23.55 -11.93 -0.34
C SER A 325 -24.83 -12.07 0.49
N GLN A 326 -24.74 -11.98 1.83
CA GLN A 326 -25.91 -12.16 2.70
C GLN A 326 -26.80 -10.92 2.64
N LEU A 327 -26.20 -9.74 2.77
CA LEU A 327 -26.91 -8.47 2.62
C LEU A 327 -27.51 -8.32 1.21
N LEU A 328 -26.74 -8.68 0.17
CA LEU A 328 -27.23 -8.62 -1.20
C LEU A 328 -28.49 -9.49 -1.41
N GLN A 329 -28.55 -10.69 -0.81
CA GLN A 329 -29.74 -11.55 -0.88
C GLN A 329 -30.96 -10.91 -0.22
N VAL A 330 -30.78 -10.29 0.95
CA VAL A 330 -31.86 -9.61 1.68
C VAL A 330 -32.33 -8.37 0.90
N ALA A 331 -31.40 -7.59 0.38
CA ALA A 331 -31.66 -6.44 -0.47
C ALA A 331 -32.46 -6.81 -1.73
N LEU A 332 -32.04 -7.84 -2.47
CA LEU A 332 -32.74 -8.33 -3.65
C LEU A 332 -34.17 -8.80 -3.34
N LYS A 333 -34.36 -9.53 -2.23
CA LYS A 333 -35.69 -9.98 -1.78
C LYS A 333 -36.63 -8.81 -1.48
N THR A 334 -36.09 -7.66 -1.08
CA THR A 334 -36.90 -6.48 -0.76
C THR A 334 -37.50 -5.83 -2.02
N ILE A 335 -36.92 -6.06 -3.20
CA ILE A 335 -37.53 -5.64 -4.48
C ILE A 335 -38.79 -6.48 -4.76
N GLU A 336 -38.70 -7.81 -4.56
CA GLU A 336 -39.79 -8.75 -4.83
C GLU A 336 -40.94 -8.63 -3.81
N THR A 337 -40.57 -8.44 -2.54
CA THR A 337 -41.50 -8.27 -1.42
C THR A 337 -41.17 -6.96 -0.70
N PRO A 338 -41.70 -5.83 -1.17
CA PRO A 338 -41.56 -4.56 -0.47
C PRO A 338 -42.13 -4.75 0.93
N SER A 339 -41.26 -4.81 1.93
CA SER A 339 -41.71 -4.94 3.32
C SER A 339 -42.49 -3.69 3.71
N ASP A 340 -43.44 -3.86 4.64
CA ASP A 340 -44.02 -2.72 5.35
C ASP A 340 -42.87 -1.90 5.90
N ARG A 341 -42.77 -0.67 5.36
CA ARG A 341 -41.77 0.32 5.71
C ARG A 341 -41.85 0.50 7.22
N TRP A 342 -40.68 0.61 7.85
CA TRP A 342 -40.60 0.97 9.26
C TRP A 342 -39.75 2.22 9.36
N HIS A 343 -40.33 3.35 8.96
CA HIS A 343 -39.66 4.64 9.08
C HIS A 343 -39.62 5.10 10.54
N LEU A 344 -38.63 5.93 10.90
CA LEU A 344 -38.54 6.52 12.24
C LEU A 344 -39.85 7.23 12.64
N SER A 345 -40.50 7.93 11.70
CA SER A 345 -41.78 8.61 11.93
C SER A 345 -42.90 7.64 12.33
N GLU A 346 -42.98 6.48 11.69
CA GLU A 346 -43.97 5.43 11.99
C GLU A 346 -43.66 4.77 13.34
N PHE A 347 -42.37 4.50 13.61
CA PHE A 347 -41.92 4.02 14.92
C PHE A 347 -42.30 5.00 16.02
N LEU A 348 -41.96 6.27 15.87
CA LEU A 348 -42.26 7.31 16.86
C LEU A 348 -43.78 7.49 17.03
N ALA A 349 -44.57 7.41 15.96
CA ALA A 349 -46.02 7.46 16.04
C ALA A 349 -46.62 6.26 16.80
N ALA A 350 -46.04 5.06 16.63
CA ALA A 350 -46.43 3.87 17.39
C ALA A 350 -45.99 3.96 18.86
N TYR A 351 -44.74 4.33 19.10
CA TYR A 351 -44.15 4.53 20.42
C TYR A 351 -44.92 5.58 21.24
N ASN A 352 -45.29 6.70 20.61
CA ASN A 352 -46.08 7.76 21.23
C ASN A 352 -47.53 7.36 21.55
N LYS A 353 -48.00 6.17 21.18
CA LYS A 353 -49.33 5.67 21.57
C LYS A 353 -49.30 4.80 22.82
N GLU A 354 -48.13 4.32 23.23
CA GLU A 354 -48.00 3.37 24.33
C GLU A 354 -47.97 4.04 25.71
N THR A 355 -48.29 3.32 26.78
CA THR A 355 -48.52 3.89 28.12
C THR A 355 -47.28 3.90 29.02
N THR A 356 -46.26 3.09 28.70
CA THR A 356 -45.02 2.87 29.47
C THR A 356 -43.84 3.65 28.88
N ARG A 357 -43.94 4.98 28.85
CA ARG A 357 -42.98 5.83 28.13
C ARG A 357 -41.78 6.26 28.96
N HIS A 358 -40.64 6.34 28.28
CA HIS A 358 -39.45 7.08 28.70
C HIS A 358 -39.10 8.12 27.62
N VAL A 359 -40.01 9.09 27.41
CA VAL A 359 -39.77 10.26 26.55
C VAL A 359 -39.23 11.39 27.41
N PHE A 360 -38.01 11.84 27.12
CA PHE A 360 -37.34 12.93 27.80
C PHE A 360 -37.25 14.12 26.87
N LYS A 361 -37.91 15.21 27.23
CA LYS A 361 -37.89 16.44 26.43
C LYS A 361 -36.75 17.34 26.90
N VAL A 362 -35.94 17.81 25.96
CA VAL A 362 -34.82 18.72 26.20
C VAL A 362 -35.02 19.97 25.37
N SER A 363 -34.92 21.17 25.98
CA SER A 363 -35.05 22.42 25.23
C SER A 363 -33.80 22.72 24.40
N LYS A 364 -33.98 23.30 23.22
CA LYS A 364 -32.92 23.68 22.28
C LYS A 364 -31.96 24.70 22.87
N GLY A 365 -32.46 25.62 23.70
CA GLY A 365 -31.64 26.56 24.46
C GLY A 365 -30.64 25.89 25.41
N CYS A 366 -30.90 24.64 25.84
CA CYS A 366 -29.99 23.84 26.67
C CYS A 366 -28.88 23.16 25.86
N LEU A 367 -28.99 23.10 24.52
CA LEU A 367 -27.97 22.52 23.64
C LEU A 367 -26.95 23.56 23.15
N VAL A 368 -27.36 24.85 23.10
CA VAL A 368 -26.57 25.95 22.53
C VAL A 368 -25.93 26.84 23.61
N SER A 369 -26.40 26.78 24.86
CA SER A 369 -25.82 27.53 25.98
C SER A 369 -25.13 26.62 26.99
N GLU A 370 -24.03 27.07 27.59
CA GLU A 370 -23.34 26.39 28.71
C GLU A 370 -24.22 26.29 29.98
N ASP A 371 -25.43 26.86 29.98
CA ASP A 371 -26.37 26.84 31.08
C ASP A 371 -27.13 25.49 31.14
N LYS A 372 -26.49 24.50 31.78
CA LYS A 372 -26.97 23.15 32.11
C LYS A 372 -28.16 23.15 33.08
N LYS A 373 -29.29 23.75 32.73
CA LYS A 373 -30.44 23.92 33.65
C LYS A 373 -31.60 22.94 33.48
N TYR A 374 -31.62 22.07 32.47
CA TYR A 374 -32.79 21.21 32.21
C TYR A 374 -32.54 19.71 31.99
N THR A 375 -31.30 19.22 31.96
CA THR A 375 -31.04 17.78 32.19
C THR A 375 -30.92 17.54 33.70
N SER A 376 -31.54 16.46 34.20
CA SER A 376 -31.39 16.07 35.60
C SER A 376 -29.89 15.92 35.90
N SER A 377 -29.37 16.64 36.90
CA SER A 377 -27.93 16.60 37.25
C SER A 377 -27.41 15.16 37.38
N LYS A 378 -28.28 14.24 37.81
CA LYS A 378 -28.01 12.81 37.91
C LYS A 378 -27.73 12.11 36.58
N ILE A 379 -28.41 12.47 35.49
CA ILE A 379 -28.21 11.85 34.17
C ILE A 379 -26.84 12.26 33.63
N THR A 380 -26.51 13.55 33.72
CA THR A 380 -25.21 14.08 33.29
C THR A 380 -24.06 13.53 34.13
N GLU A 381 -24.21 13.43 35.46
CA GLU A 381 -23.24 12.78 36.34
C GLU A 381 -23.01 11.32 35.97
N ARG A 382 -24.10 10.60 35.66
CA ARG A 382 -24.05 9.19 35.27
C ARG A 382 -23.35 9.00 33.93
N ARG A 383 -23.64 9.86 32.95
CA ARG A 383 -22.89 9.89 31.68
C ARG A 383 -21.40 10.10 31.91
N LYS A 384 -21.01 11.12 32.69
CA LYS A 384 -19.60 11.41 32.99
C LYS A 384 -18.92 10.22 33.66
N ALA A 385 -19.61 9.52 34.56
CA ALA A 385 -19.10 8.32 35.20
C ALA A 385 -18.88 7.17 34.20
N LEU A 386 -19.80 6.95 33.25
CA LEU A 386 -19.62 5.92 32.21
C LEU A 386 -18.42 6.23 31.32
N ILE A 387 -18.31 7.49 30.88
CA ILE A 387 -17.25 7.96 30.01
C ILE A 387 -15.87 7.86 30.69
N SER A 388 -15.72 8.40 31.89
CA SER A 388 -14.46 8.35 32.66
C SER A 388 -14.01 6.93 33.02
N ASN A 389 -14.94 5.98 33.13
CA ASN A 389 -14.66 4.56 33.34
C ASN A 389 -14.40 3.78 32.03
N GLY A 390 -14.32 4.45 30.88
CA GLY A 390 -14.08 3.80 29.58
C GLY A 390 -15.22 2.89 29.11
N LYS A 391 -16.46 3.14 29.57
CA LYS A 391 -17.63 2.30 29.28
C LYS A 391 -18.35 2.67 27.98
N VAL A 392 -17.93 3.72 27.30
CA VAL A 392 -18.58 4.27 26.11
C VAL A 392 -17.60 4.28 24.95
N ALA A 393 -18.04 3.83 23.77
CA ALA A 393 -17.32 4.01 22.51
C ALA A 393 -18.17 4.79 21.51
N ASN A 394 -17.50 5.50 20.60
CA ASN A 394 -18.13 6.37 19.62
C ASN A 394 -17.93 5.84 18.21
N ILE A 395 -18.99 5.84 17.40
CA ILE A 395 -18.95 5.53 15.97
C ILE A 395 -19.47 6.74 15.21
N LEU A 396 -18.57 7.40 14.47
CA LEU A 396 -18.89 8.53 13.61
C LEU A 396 -19.03 8.04 12.17
N VAL A 397 -20.20 8.26 11.58
CA VAL A 397 -20.50 7.92 10.19
C VAL A 397 -20.38 9.17 9.33
N VAL A 398 -19.47 9.12 8.37
CA VAL A 398 -19.26 10.15 7.36
C VAL A 398 -19.96 9.72 6.08
N GLU A 399 -21.06 10.37 5.72
CA GLU A 399 -21.77 10.05 4.49
C GLU A 399 -21.18 10.78 3.27
N GLY A 400 -21.05 10.06 2.15
CA GLY A 400 -20.30 10.53 0.97
C GLY A 400 -20.86 11.76 0.23
N LYS A 401 -22.06 12.25 0.56
CA LYS A 401 -22.62 13.47 -0.06
C LYS A 401 -22.10 14.76 0.59
N SER A 402 -21.52 14.68 1.78
CA SER A 402 -21.30 15.82 2.66
C SER A 402 -19.89 16.40 2.61
N PHE A 403 -19.00 15.85 1.79
CA PHE A 403 -17.57 16.16 1.84
C PHE A 403 -17.05 16.93 0.63
N GLU A 404 -17.52 18.17 0.50
CA GLU A 404 -16.68 19.29 0.05
C GLU A 404 -15.91 19.88 1.27
N SER A 405 -15.21 21.01 1.12
CA SER A 405 -14.33 21.57 2.18
C SER A 405 -15.00 21.69 3.55
N GLU A 406 -16.29 22.03 3.58
CA GLU A 406 -17.08 22.20 4.81
C GLU A 406 -17.26 20.91 5.65
N GLY A 407 -17.21 19.72 5.04
CA GLY A 407 -17.40 18.45 5.75
C GLY A 407 -16.23 18.11 6.68
N THR A 408 -15.01 18.47 6.27
CA THR A 408 -13.79 18.22 7.08
C THR A 408 -13.78 19.11 8.31
N ASP A 409 -14.19 20.38 8.17
CA ASP A 409 -14.26 21.32 9.29
C ASP A 409 -15.28 20.87 10.34
N ARG A 410 -16.43 20.34 9.91
CA ARG A 410 -17.43 19.77 10.82
C ARG A 410 -16.92 18.53 11.55
N LEU A 411 -16.20 17.65 10.86
CA LEU A 411 -15.57 16.50 11.50
C LEU A 411 -14.55 16.94 12.55
N ILE A 412 -13.67 17.88 12.23
CA ILE A 412 -12.68 18.42 13.16
C ILE A 412 -13.38 19.03 14.37
N GLN A 413 -14.37 19.89 14.15
CA GLN A 413 -15.16 20.49 15.22
C GLN A 413 -15.74 19.41 16.14
N ARG A 414 -16.34 18.36 15.56
CA ARG A 414 -16.93 17.27 16.34
C ARG A 414 -15.88 16.50 17.12
N LEU A 415 -14.73 16.18 16.52
CA LEU A 415 -13.64 15.47 17.19
C LEU A 415 -13.07 16.27 18.36
N VAL A 416 -12.95 17.59 18.24
CA VAL A 416 -12.47 18.48 19.30
C VAL A 416 -13.49 18.64 20.44
N GLU A 417 -14.78 18.65 20.13
CA GLU A 417 -15.84 18.82 21.13
C GLU A 417 -16.12 17.54 21.95
N MET A 418 -15.66 16.37 21.50
CA MET A 418 -15.91 15.10 22.20
C MET A 418 -15.20 15.07 23.57
N GLU A 419 -15.94 14.82 24.65
CA GLU A 419 -15.34 14.73 25.99
C GLU A 419 -14.48 13.44 26.15
N SER A 420 -13.32 13.56 26.81
CA SER A 420 -12.46 12.45 27.33
C SER A 420 -11.73 11.54 26.31
N HIS A 421 -11.07 12.15 25.34
CA HIS A 421 -10.34 11.47 24.26
C HIS A 421 -9.45 10.27 24.69
N GLY A 422 -8.80 10.33 25.85
CA GLY A 422 -7.88 9.26 26.31
C GLY A 422 -8.53 7.93 26.74
N THR A 423 -9.83 7.92 27.07
CA THR A 423 -10.52 6.72 27.61
C THR A 423 -11.50 6.07 26.63
N THR A 424 -12.02 6.83 25.67
CA THR A 424 -13.12 6.37 24.80
C THR A 424 -12.62 5.90 23.43
N PRO A 425 -12.89 4.65 23.03
CA PRO A 425 -12.58 4.20 21.68
C PRO A 425 -13.41 4.93 20.62
N LEU A 426 -12.83 5.14 19.44
CA LEU A 426 -13.44 5.84 18.32
C LEU A 426 -13.37 4.98 17.05
N ILE A 427 -14.50 4.84 16.36
CA ILE A 427 -14.58 4.24 15.02
C ILE A 427 -15.11 5.30 14.05
N LEU A 428 -14.32 5.58 13.02
CA LEU A 428 -14.69 6.45 11.90
C LEU A 428 -15.09 5.58 10.71
N VAL A 429 -16.34 5.66 10.27
CA VAL A 429 -16.84 4.94 9.08
C VAL A 429 -16.91 5.94 7.93
N CYS A 430 -16.18 5.67 6.85
CA CYS A 430 -16.02 6.65 5.77
C CYS A 430 -15.87 6.03 4.37
N PRO A 431 -16.06 6.82 3.30
CA PRO A 431 -15.79 6.40 1.94
C PRO A 431 -14.31 6.05 1.71
N ILE A 432 -14.05 5.01 0.92
CA ILE A 432 -12.68 4.52 0.63
C ILE A 432 -11.73 5.61 0.12
N ASN A 433 -12.22 6.53 -0.72
CA ASN A 433 -11.44 7.61 -1.31
C ASN A 433 -11.07 8.73 -0.30
N LYS A 434 -11.57 8.66 0.93
CA LYS A 434 -11.28 9.60 2.01
C LYS A 434 -10.52 8.96 3.18
N MET A 435 -10.31 7.64 3.17
CA MET A 435 -9.64 6.94 4.27
C MET A 435 -8.23 7.48 4.54
N GLU A 436 -7.41 7.65 3.50
CA GLU A 436 -6.05 8.21 3.63
C GLU A 436 -6.09 9.67 4.14
N THR A 437 -7.04 10.47 3.65
CA THR A 437 -7.26 11.84 4.13
C THR A 437 -7.55 11.86 5.63
N PHE A 438 -8.43 10.97 6.12
CA PHE A 438 -8.74 10.90 7.55
C PHE A 438 -7.61 10.30 8.37
N GLN A 439 -6.84 9.34 7.85
CA GLN A 439 -5.64 8.81 8.51
C GLN A 439 -4.59 9.91 8.71
N ASN A 440 -4.34 10.71 7.67
CA ASN A 440 -3.43 11.86 7.75
C ASN A 440 -3.98 12.91 8.70
N LEU A 441 -5.28 13.25 8.62
CA LEU A 441 -5.91 14.20 9.53
C LEU A 441 -5.75 13.81 11.00
N MET A 442 -5.96 12.53 11.35
CA MET A 442 -5.75 12.04 12.71
C MET A 442 -4.27 12.14 13.10
N THR A 443 -3.35 11.71 12.23
CA THR A 443 -1.91 11.69 12.53
C THR A 443 -1.33 13.10 12.69
N ASP A 444 -1.69 14.03 11.80
CA ASP A 444 -1.21 15.41 11.77
C ASP A 444 -1.68 16.22 12.99
N ASN A 445 -2.76 15.79 13.64
CA ASN A 445 -3.36 16.45 14.81
C ASN A 445 -3.20 15.62 16.10
N ASP A 446 -2.20 14.73 16.16
CA ASP A 446 -1.92 13.87 17.34
C ASP A 446 -3.19 13.15 17.85
N TYR A 447 -3.94 12.60 16.90
CA TYR A 447 -5.22 11.90 17.09
C TYR A 447 -6.24 12.72 17.88
N PHE A 448 -6.16 14.06 17.91
CA PHE A 448 -7.02 14.94 18.71
C PHE A 448 -7.08 14.54 20.20
N GLY A 449 -6.00 13.95 20.72
CA GLY A 449 -5.92 13.44 22.08
C GLY A 449 -6.51 12.05 22.31
N PHE A 450 -7.03 11.39 21.26
CA PHE A 450 -7.47 9.99 21.35
C PHE A 450 -6.27 9.06 21.42
N ASP A 451 -6.43 7.93 22.10
CA ASP A 451 -5.45 6.85 22.10
C ASP A 451 -5.39 6.20 20.70
N PRO A 452 -4.24 6.28 19.97
CA PRO A 452 -4.14 5.77 18.60
C PRO A 452 -4.48 4.28 18.48
N GLU A 453 -4.25 3.48 19.52
CA GLU A 453 -4.57 2.04 19.53
C GLU A 453 -6.08 1.77 19.64
N LYS A 454 -6.87 2.79 19.99
CA LYS A 454 -8.33 2.74 20.15
C LYS A 454 -9.08 3.55 19.09
N VAL A 455 -8.39 4.00 18.04
CA VAL A 455 -8.96 4.68 16.88
C VAL A 455 -8.95 3.73 15.68
N TRP A 456 -10.12 3.47 15.10
CA TRP A 456 -10.25 2.69 13.87
C TRP A 456 -10.93 3.49 12.78
N ILE A 457 -10.36 3.45 11.57
CA ILE A 457 -10.98 4.02 10.37
C ILE A 457 -11.41 2.86 9.48
N LEU A 458 -12.70 2.72 9.24
CA LEU A 458 -13.32 1.63 8.49
C LEU A 458 -13.94 2.17 7.19
N GLU A 459 -13.85 1.36 6.13
CA GLU A 459 -14.58 1.63 4.89
C GLU A 459 -16.08 1.41 5.12
N GLU A 460 -16.91 2.31 4.60
CA GLU A 460 -18.36 2.14 4.58
C GLU A 460 -18.79 0.86 3.83
N GLU A 461 -19.86 0.21 4.30
CA GLU A 461 -20.41 -0.97 3.62
C GLU A 461 -21.05 -0.55 2.28
N LYS A 462 -20.71 -1.27 1.22
CA LYS A 462 -21.23 -1.04 -0.13
C LYS A 462 -21.91 -2.28 -0.69
N LEU A 463 -23.02 -2.07 -1.39
CA LEU A 463 -23.70 -3.14 -2.12
C LEU A 463 -23.64 -2.91 -3.63
N PRO A 464 -23.60 -3.99 -4.42
CA PRO A 464 -23.74 -3.88 -5.87
C PRO A 464 -25.07 -3.23 -6.28
N VAL A 465 -24.99 -2.33 -7.25
CA VAL A 465 -26.16 -1.78 -7.95
C VAL A 465 -26.71 -2.85 -8.88
N VAL A 466 -28.04 -2.99 -8.97
CA VAL A 466 -28.67 -4.02 -9.79
C VAL A 466 -29.63 -3.44 -10.82
N SER A 467 -29.87 -4.13 -11.93
CA SER A 467 -30.79 -3.70 -12.98
C SER A 467 -32.23 -3.58 -12.45
N SER A 468 -32.98 -2.58 -12.91
CA SER A 468 -34.41 -2.47 -12.57
C SER A 468 -35.29 -3.39 -13.43
N SER A 469 -34.87 -3.64 -14.68
CA SER A 469 -35.47 -4.64 -15.55
C SER A 469 -35.01 -6.05 -15.17
N HIS A 470 -35.90 -7.02 -15.40
CA HIS A 470 -35.61 -8.42 -15.22
C HIS A 470 -34.80 -8.88 -16.44
N GLY A 471 -33.62 -9.50 -16.23
CA GLY A 471 -32.82 -10.06 -17.33
C GLY A 471 -33.50 -11.28 -17.99
N GLU A 472 -32.78 -11.96 -18.88
CA GLU A 472 -33.24 -13.17 -19.61
C GLU A 472 -33.79 -14.29 -18.70
N HIS A 473 -33.48 -14.28 -17.40
CA HIS A 473 -33.92 -15.27 -16.41
C HIS A 473 -34.93 -14.73 -15.38
N GLY A 474 -35.47 -13.53 -15.56
CA GLY A 474 -36.44 -12.99 -14.61
C GLY A 474 -35.82 -12.43 -13.32
N LYS A 475 -34.48 -12.27 -13.26
CA LYS A 475 -33.77 -11.73 -12.08
C LYS A 475 -33.04 -10.43 -12.38
N HIS A 476 -32.84 -9.64 -11.32
CA HIS A 476 -32.03 -8.43 -11.33
C HIS A 476 -30.55 -8.78 -11.47
N LYS A 477 -29.85 -8.15 -12.41
CA LYS A 477 -28.41 -8.37 -12.66
C LYS A 477 -27.58 -7.29 -11.98
N ILE A 478 -26.48 -7.67 -11.34
CA ILE A 478 -25.44 -6.73 -10.87
C ILE A 478 -24.93 -5.92 -12.06
N LEU A 479 -24.90 -4.61 -11.93
CA LEU A 479 -24.33 -3.72 -12.95
C LEU A 479 -22.81 -3.62 -12.78
N MET A 480 -22.10 -3.56 -13.90
CA MET A 480 -20.65 -3.41 -13.93
C MET A 480 -20.29 -1.98 -14.29
N LYS A 481 -19.41 -1.33 -13.53
CA LYS A 481 -18.89 0.02 -13.85
C LYS A 481 -17.87 -0.03 -14.99
N SER A 482 -17.11 -1.13 -15.05
CA SER A 482 -16.23 -1.49 -16.16
C SER A 482 -16.16 -3.02 -16.25
N PRO A 483 -15.55 -3.62 -17.30
CA PRO A 483 -15.40 -5.07 -17.41
C PRO A 483 -14.79 -5.77 -16.17
N TRP A 484 -14.04 -5.03 -15.35
CA TRP A 484 -13.30 -5.52 -14.18
C TRP A 484 -13.73 -4.88 -12.87
N GLU A 485 -14.73 -4.00 -12.89
CA GLU A 485 -15.17 -3.22 -11.73
C GLU A 485 -16.68 -3.34 -11.54
N ILE A 486 -17.11 -3.87 -10.40
CA ILE A 486 -18.52 -3.93 -10.02
C ILE A 486 -19.02 -2.52 -9.69
N LEU A 487 -20.18 -2.12 -10.22
CA LEU A 487 -20.81 -0.87 -9.80
C LEU A 487 -21.41 -1.06 -8.41
N GLN A 488 -20.92 -0.32 -7.42
CA GLN A 488 -21.37 -0.40 -6.03
C GLN A 488 -21.72 0.98 -5.49
N THR A 489 -22.70 1.03 -4.59
CA THR A 489 -23.07 2.25 -3.86
C THR A 489 -23.09 1.98 -2.35
N PRO A 490 -22.86 3.02 -1.54
CA PRO A 490 -22.94 2.89 -0.08
C PRO A 490 -24.33 2.46 0.38
N VAL A 491 -24.36 1.56 1.36
CA VAL A 491 -25.62 1.11 1.99
C VAL A 491 -26.25 2.22 2.82
N GLY A 492 -25.48 3.19 3.31
CA GLY A 492 -25.94 4.21 4.26
C GLY A 492 -25.74 3.78 5.72
N SER A 493 -26.31 4.53 6.65
CA SER A 493 -26.06 4.39 8.10
C SER A 493 -26.38 3.00 8.68
N GLY A 494 -27.31 2.26 8.10
CA GLY A 494 -27.62 0.87 8.50
C GLY A 494 -26.46 -0.11 8.27
N GLY A 495 -25.55 0.21 7.35
CA GLY A 495 -24.35 -0.58 7.07
C GLY A 495 -23.39 -0.70 8.25
N VAL A 496 -23.45 0.20 9.23
CA VAL A 496 -22.61 0.12 10.45
C VAL A 496 -22.83 -1.20 11.19
N ILE A 497 -24.07 -1.71 11.23
CA ILE A 497 -24.39 -2.97 11.90
C ILE A 497 -23.67 -4.15 11.23
N SER A 498 -23.56 -4.17 9.89
CA SER A 498 -22.83 -5.23 9.20
C SER A 498 -21.32 -5.09 9.37
N LEU A 499 -20.79 -3.86 9.35
CA LEU A 499 -19.36 -3.59 9.57
C LEU A 499 -18.89 -4.07 10.95
N LEU A 500 -19.68 -3.79 11.98
CA LEU A 500 -19.38 -4.25 13.34
C LEU A 500 -19.37 -5.79 13.46
N SER A 501 -20.14 -6.48 12.62
CA SER A 501 -20.13 -7.95 12.55
C SER A 501 -18.93 -8.51 11.78
N SER A 502 -18.41 -7.80 10.77
CA SER A 502 -17.38 -8.33 9.87
C SER A 502 -15.96 -8.10 10.37
N HIS A 503 -15.74 -7.04 11.15
CA HIS A 503 -14.41 -6.64 11.63
C HIS A 503 -14.05 -7.13 13.04
N ASN A 504 -14.87 -7.97 13.67
CA ASN A 504 -14.75 -8.36 15.09
C ASN A 504 -14.61 -7.16 16.06
N SER A 505 -14.98 -5.95 15.62
CA SER A 505 -14.80 -4.72 16.40
C SER A 505 -15.54 -4.79 17.73
N LEU A 506 -16.72 -5.44 17.77
CA LEU A 506 -17.47 -5.64 19.01
C LEU A 506 -16.74 -6.50 20.04
N GLU A 507 -15.97 -7.51 19.60
CA GLU A 507 -15.20 -8.33 20.53
C GLU A 507 -14.06 -7.52 21.15
N SER A 508 -13.38 -6.71 20.34
CA SER A 508 -12.34 -5.78 20.79
C SER A 508 -12.89 -4.74 21.76
N LEU A 509 -14.02 -4.10 21.43
CA LEU A 509 -14.67 -3.12 22.30
C LEU A 509 -15.15 -3.77 23.63
N ALA A 510 -15.69 -4.98 23.57
CA ALA A 510 -16.07 -5.73 24.77
C ALA A 510 -14.84 -6.06 25.65
N ALA A 511 -13.71 -6.43 25.04
CA ALA A 511 -12.46 -6.67 25.76
C ALA A 511 -11.90 -5.40 26.43
N MET A 512 -12.15 -4.23 25.85
CA MET A 512 -11.85 -2.93 26.45
C MET A 512 -12.84 -2.53 27.56
N GLY A 513 -13.87 -3.34 27.83
CA GLY A 513 -14.84 -3.09 28.90
C GLY A 513 -15.94 -2.09 28.52
N VAL A 514 -16.10 -1.79 27.23
CA VAL A 514 -17.19 -0.94 26.71
C VAL A 514 -18.54 -1.62 26.96
N GLU A 515 -19.52 -0.83 27.39
CA GLU A 515 -20.89 -1.27 27.68
C GLU A 515 -21.93 -0.59 26.78
N TYR A 516 -21.61 0.60 26.26
CA TYR A 516 -22.48 1.39 25.40
C TYR A 516 -21.73 1.90 24.16
N ILE A 517 -22.43 1.96 23.03
CA ILE A 517 -21.91 2.52 21.78
C ILE A 517 -22.83 3.64 21.33
N GLU A 518 -22.25 4.82 21.12
CA GLU A 518 -22.92 5.95 20.47
C GLU A 518 -22.64 5.88 18.96
N ILE A 519 -23.69 5.89 18.14
CA ILE A 519 -23.59 5.89 16.67
C ILE A 519 -24.23 7.17 16.16
N SER A 520 -23.47 7.95 15.40
CA SER A 520 -23.92 9.26 14.96
C SER A 520 -23.38 9.69 13.60
N SER A 521 -24.19 10.46 12.89
CA SER A 521 -23.73 11.20 11.71
C SER A 521 -22.79 12.34 12.12
N VAL A 522 -21.84 12.68 11.25
CA VAL A 522 -21.00 13.88 11.39
C VAL A 522 -21.80 15.15 11.07
N ASP A 523 -22.82 15.06 10.21
CA ASP A 523 -23.60 16.20 9.73
C ASP A 523 -24.79 16.57 10.63
N GLN A 524 -24.66 16.34 11.94
CA GLN A 524 -25.71 16.69 12.88
C GLN A 524 -25.99 18.19 12.85
N ARG A 525 -27.27 18.54 12.67
CA ARG A 525 -27.70 19.94 12.66
C ARG A 525 -27.55 20.62 14.02
N TYR A 526 -27.56 19.85 15.10
CA TYR A 526 -27.39 20.35 16.45
C TYR A 526 -26.49 19.43 17.27
N ILE A 527 -25.34 19.97 17.63
CA ILE A 527 -24.39 19.40 18.56
C ILE A 527 -25.01 19.48 19.97
N GLY A 528 -24.98 18.37 20.72
CA GLY A 528 -25.63 18.21 22.03
C GLY A 528 -26.56 16.99 22.13
N GLY A 529 -27.35 16.83 23.20
CA GLY A 529 -28.15 15.60 23.44
C GLY A 529 -27.31 14.40 23.90
N GLU A 530 -26.09 14.73 24.26
CA GLU A 530 -25.00 13.88 24.67
C GLU A 530 -25.33 13.08 25.96
N ASP A 531 -26.19 13.62 26.83
CA ASP A 531 -26.74 12.93 28.00
C ASP A 531 -27.55 11.66 27.68
N LEU A 532 -27.80 11.35 26.40
CA LEU A 532 -28.56 10.17 25.97
C LEU A 532 -28.00 8.86 26.52
N VAL A 533 -26.67 8.68 26.56
CA VAL A 533 -26.08 7.45 27.13
C VAL A 533 -26.36 7.32 28.63
N GLY A 534 -26.29 8.42 29.37
CA GLY A 534 -26.67 8.45 30.78
C GLY A 534 -28.14 8.14 30.97
N LEU A 535 -28.99 8.56 30.03
CA LEU A 535 -30.41 8.28 30.05
C LEU A 535 -30.72 6.80 29.76
N VAL A 536 -30.10 6.22 28.74
CA VAL A 536 -30.22 4.79 28.39
C VAL A 536 -29.84 3.93 29.58
N ASP A 537 -28.70 4.24 30.22
CA ASP A 537 -28.24 3.50 31.38
C ASP A 537 -29.17 3.67 32.60
N SER A 538 -29.67 4.89 32.85
CA SER A 538 -30.60 5.15 33.97
C SER A 538 -31.97 4.48 33.81
N SER A 539 -32.39 4.23 32.57
CA SER A 539 -33.68 3.61 32.24
C SER A 539 -33.57 2.11 31.94
N GLU A 540 -32.37 1.54 32.05
CA GLU A 540 -32.07 0.14 31.67
C GLU A 540 -32.58 -0.21 30.27
N ALA A 541 -32.52 0.78 29.36
CA ALA A 541 -32.91 0.66 27.97
C ALA A 541 -31.80 -0.02 27.16
N ASN A 542 -32.18 -0.63 26.04
CA ASN A 542 -31.24 -1.20 25.09
C ASN A 542 -30.86 -0.19 24.00
N VAL A 543 -31.79 0.73 23.67
CA VAL A 543 -31.61 1.71 22.61
C VAL A 543 -32.06 3.07 23.10
N GLY A 544 -31.22 4.09 22.87
CA GLY A 544 -31.55 5.49 23.00
C GLY A 544 -31.64 6.15 21.63
N ILE A 545 -32.63 7.01 21.43
CA ILE A 545 -32.82 7.74 20.18
C ILE A 545 -32.91 9.23 20.50
N LYS A 546 -32.10 10.06 19.86
CA LYS A 546 -32.30 11.51 19.86
C LYS A 546 -33.12 11.92 18.65
N THR A 547 -34.18 12.69 18.88
CA THR A 547 -35.07 13.20 17.85
C THR A 547 -35.22 14.71 17.99
N PHE A 548 -35.65 15.38 16.92
CA PHE A 548 -35.93 16.82 16.92
C PHE A 548 -37.41 17.06 16.63
N GLY A 549 -38.06 17.89 17.45
CA GLY A 549 -39.48 18.23 17.28
C GLY A 549 -39.75 18.90 15.94
N GLY A 550 -40.79 18.45 15.23
CA GLY A 550 -41.32 19.12 14.04
C GLY A 550 -40.59 18.86 12.71
N VAL A 551 -39.51 18.07 12.69
CA VAL A 551 -38.82 17.69 11.46
C VAL A 551 -39.06 16.22 11.15
N ASN A 552 -39.63 15.91 9.99
CA ASN A 552 -39.57 14.56 9.41
C ASN A 552 -38.09 14.23 9.23
N GLY A 553 -37.55 13.39 10.13
CA GLY A 553 -36.12 13.06 10.19
C GLY A 553 -35.59 12.69 8.81
N VAL A 554 -34.62 13.45 8.32
CA VAL A 554 -33.78 13.02 7.20
C VAL A 554 -32.89 11.92 7.77
N ASP A 555 -32.81 10.76 7.12
CA ASP A 555 -32.02 9.60 7.60
C ASP A 555 -30.54 9.96 7.88
N ASP A 556 -30.05 11.03 7.25
CA ASP A 556 -28.68 11.52 7.29
C ASP A 556 -28.33 12.26 8.62
N ASP A 557 -29.32 12.65 9.45
CA ASP A 557 -29.12 13.35 10.74
C ASP A 557 -29.61 12.47 11.90
N PHE A 558 -28.71 11.64 12.43
CA PHE A 558 -29.01 10.66 13.47
C PHE A 558 -28.01 10.67 14.62
N TYR A 559 -28.50 10.32 15.81
CA TYR A 559 -27.75 10.05 17.02
C TYR A 559 -28.48 8.98 17.82
N MET A 560 -27.87 7.80 17.94
CA MET A 560 -28.43 6.67 18.65
C MET A 560 -27.40 6.11 19.62
N VAL A 561 -27.88 5.56 20.74
CA VAL A 561 -27.06 4.85 21.70
C VAL A 561 -27.55 3.42 21.79
N PHE A 562 -26.63 2.46 21.77
CA PHE A 562 -26.94 1.04 21.89
C PHE A 562 -26.21 0.44 23.09
N SER A 563 -26.89 -0.41 23.85
CA SER A 563 -26.20 -1.30 24.78
C SER A 563 -25.41 -2.35 23.99
N MET A 564 -24.20 -2.67 24.45
CA MET A 564 -23.34 -3.68 23.82
C MET A 564 -24.03 -5.04 23.71
N LYS A 565 -24.81 -5.41 24.72
CA LYS A 565 -25.58 -6.67 24.74
C LYS A 565 -26.58 -6.72 23.60
N PHE A 566 -27.32 -5.63 23.39
CA PHE A 566 -28.32 -5.57 22.34
C PHE A 566 -27.67 -5.47 20.95
N LEU A 567 -26.62 -4.66 20.80
CA LEU A 567 -25.91 -4.55 19.53
C LEU A 567 -25.28 -5.88 19.10
N ALA A 568 -24.73 -6.66 20.05
CA ALA A 568 -24.24 -8.02 19.79
C ALA A 568 -25.34 -9.02 19.38
N GLN A 569 -26.60 -8.76 19.72
CA GLN A 569 -27.73 -9.54 19.20
C GLN A 569 -28.09 -9.10 17.78
N LEU A 570 -28.08 -7.79 17.50
CA LEU A 570 -28.34 -7.24 16.16
C LEU A 570 -27.30 -7.72 15.13
N THR A 571 -26.02 -7.78 15.48
CA THR A 571 -24.98 -8.27 14.56
C THR A 571 -25.12 -9.76 14.22
N LYS A 572 -25.81 -10.54 15.05
CA LYS A 572 -26.17 -11.94 14.72
C LYS A 572 -27.38 -12.05 13.79
N ARG A 573 -28.15 -10.97 13.65
CA ARG A 573 -29.37 -10.85 12.83
C ARG A 573 -29.19 -9.87 11.68
N VAL A 574 -27.97 -9.76 11.14
CA VAL A 574 -27.66 -8.88 9.98
C VAL A 574 -28.53 -9.21 8.76
N ASN A 575 -29.02 -10.45 8.66
CA ASN A 575 -29.98 -10.89 7.64
C ASN A 575 -31.41 -10.35 7.80
N GLU A 576 -31.72 -9.69 8.92
CA GLU A 576 -33.01 -9.02 9.19
C GLU A 576 -32.97 -7.51 8.91
N LEU A 577 -31.81 -6.98 8.49
CA LEU A 577 -31.70 -5.58 8.08
C LEU A 577 -32.65 -5.29 6.92
N LEU A 578 -33.37 -4.18 7.03
CA LEU A 578 -34.28 -3.74 5.97
C LEU A 578 -33.54 -2.83 4.99
N PHE A 579 -33.90 -2.98 3.72
CA PHE A 579 -33.35 -2.18 2.64
C PHE A 579 -34.45 -1.45 1.89
N ASP A 580 -34.16 -0.23 1.46
CA ASP A 580 -34.92 0.51 0.47
C ASP A 580 -34.25 0.34 -0.89
N ALA A 581 -35.00 -0.21 -1.85
CA ALA A 581 -34.57 -0.27 -3.24
C ALA A 581 -34.93 1.06 -3.93
N VAL A 582 -33.95 1.94 -4.04
CA VAL A 582 -34.10 3.28 -4.61
C VAL A 582 -33.83 3.24 -6.11
N LEU A 583 -34.84 3.57 -6.90
CA LEU A 583 -34.75 3.59 -8.36
C LEU A 583 -33.85 4.76 -8.84
N ARG A 584 -32.80 4.45 -9.60
CA ARG A 584 -31.74 5.37 -10.05
C ARG A 584 -31.35 5.13 -11.52
N SER A 585 -30.74 6.15 -12.11
CA SER A 585 -30.18 6.10 -13.47
C SER A 585 -28.67 6.00 -13.38
N ASN A 586 -28.12 4.83 -13.72
CA ASN A 586 -26.69 4.55 -13.60
C ASN A 586 -26.11 4.08 -14.95
N GLN A 587 -25.03 4.73 -15.36
CA GLN A 587 -24.20 4.26 -16.46
C GLN A 587 -23.50 2.96 -16.04
N HIS A 588 -23.41 2.02 -16.97
CA HIS A 588 -22.77 0.73 -16.72
C HIS A 588 -22.30 0.11 -18.03
N VAL A 589 -21.53 -0.96 -17.94
CA VAL A 589 -21.04 -1.75 -19.07
C VAL A 589 -21.73 -3.11 -19.05
N GLU A 590 -22.18 -3.58 -20.21
CA GLU A 590 -22.71 -4.93 -20.40
C GLU A 590 -21.98 -5.65 -21.53
N MET A 591 -21.86 -6.97 -21.43
CA MET A 591 -21.34 -7.80 -22.50
C MET A 591 -22.48 -8.13 -23.47
N VAL A 592 -22.41 -7.60 -24.69
CA VAL A 592 -23.37 -7.85 -25.78
C VAL A 592 -22.61 -8.42 -26.96
N ASP A 593 -23.03 -9.57 -27.49
CA ASP A 593 -22.39 -10.23 -28.64
C ASP A 593 -20.86 -10.44 -28.52
N LYS A 594 -20.38 -10.66 -27.29
CA LYS A 594 -18.95 -10.83 -26.92
C LYS A 594 -18.12 -9.54 -26.99
N GLU A 595 -18.77 -8.38 -27.08
CA GLU A 595 -18.15 -7.08 -26.95
C GLU A 595 -18.70 -6.34 -25.72
N TRP A 596 -17.85 -5.57 -25.06
CA TRP A 596 -18.26 -4.73 -23.94
C TRP A 596 -18.84 -3.43 -24.48
N VAL A 597 -20.06 -3.12 -24.09
CA VAL A 597 -20.81 -1.94 -24.56
C VAL A 597 -21.15 -1.06 -23.37
N ASP A 598 -20.85 0.24 -23.50
CA ASP A 598 -21.25 1.25 -22.53
C ASP A 598 -22.74 1.59 -22.71
N ILE A 599 -23.51 1.42 -21.64
CA ILE A 599 -24.93 1.71 -21.60
C ILE A 599 -25.15 3.02 -20.85
N THR A 600 -25.63 4.03 -21.58
CA THR A 600 -26.08 5.29 -21.01
C THR A 600 -27.61 5.35 -21.01
N PRO A 601 -28.26 5.14 -19.85
CA PRO A 601 -29.71 5.08 -19.78
C PRO A 601 -30.38 6.46 -19.91
N SER A 602 -31.50 6.53 -20.63
CA SER A 602 -32.35 7.73 -20.73
C SER A 602 -33.41 7.83 -19.62
N THR A 603 -33.67 6.71 -18.93
CA THR A 603 -34.62 6.59 -17.81
C THR A 603 -34.00 5.76 -16.69
N HIS A 604 -34.64 5.70 -15.52
CA HIS A 604 -34.12 4.89 -14.43
C HIS A 604 -34.03 3.41 -14.81
N ASN A 605 -32.82 2.85 -14.72
CA ASN A 605 -32.47 1.50 -15.18
C ASN A 605 -31.95 0.59 -14.06
N SER A 606 -31.88 1.09 -12.82
CA SER A 606 -31.19 0.41 -11.74
C SER A 606 -31.82 0.66 -10.36
N TYR A 607 -31.59 -0.27 -9.43
CA TYR A 607 -31.87 -0.11 -8.01
C TYR A 607 -30.56 0.03 -7.24
N GLU A 608 -30.49 1.08 -6.43
CA GLU A 608 -29.50 1.25 -5.36
C GLU A 608 -30.14 0.84 -4.03
N PHE A 609 -29.44 0.06 -3.22
CA PHE A 609 -29.94 -0.39 -1.94
C PHE A 609 -29.46 0.51 -0.81
N ARG A 610 -30.40 1.09 -0.05
CA ARG A 610 -30.11 1.89 1.13
C ARG A 610 -30.67 1.25 2.39
N SER A 611 -30.02 1.41 3.51
CA SER A 611 -30.50 0.99 4.82
C SER A 611 -30.21 2.08 5.83
N SER A 612 -31.21 2.42 6.62
CA SER A 612 -31.10 3.38 7.72
C SER A 612 -30.79 2.65 9.02
N VAL A 613 -29.99 3.27 9.90
CA VAL A 613 -29.70 2.72 11.24
C VAL A 613 -30.99 2.50 12.05
N TYR A 614 -32.06 3.26 11.80
CA TYR A 614 -33.36 3.11 12.46
C TYR A 614 -34.07 1.80 12.11
N THR A 615 -33.69 1.11 11.03
CA THR A 615 -34.30 -0.17 10.64
C THR A 615 -34.11 -1.26 11.69
N CYS A 616 -33.06 -1.16 12.53
CA CYS A 616 -32.83 -2.08 13.64
C CYS A 616 -33.88 -2.00 14.76
N LEU A 617 -34.72 -0.95 14.77
CA LEU A 617 -35.81 -0.80 15.73
C LEU A 617 -36.95 -1.79 15.48
N LYS A 618 -37.02 -2.37 14.28
CA LYS A 618 -38.02 -3.40 13.95
C LYS A 618 -37.78 -4.64 14.82
N GLY A 619 -38.73 -4.92 15.71
CA GLY A 619 -38.64 -6.02 16.67
C GLY A 619 -37.99 -5.66 18.01
N CYS A 620 -37.60 -4.39 18.21
CA CYS A 620 -37.28 -3.88 19.54
C CYS A 620 -38.57 -3.76 20.37
N SER A 621 -38.51 -4.24 21.61
CA SER A 621 -39.58 -3.98 22.57
C SER A 621 -39.54 -2.53 23.01
N PHE A 622 -40.68 -1.84 22.95
CA PHE A 622 -40.76 -0.40 23.20
C PHE A 622 -40.37 0.00 24.63
N ASP A 623 -40.58 -0.88 25.62
CA ASP A 623 -40.12 -0.70 27.02
C ASP A 623 -38.59 -0.68 27.15
N LYS A 624 -37.86 -1.16 26.14
CA LYS A 624 -36.40 -1.14 26.06
C LYS A 624 -35.86 -0.03 25.16
N VAL A 625 -36.69 0.93 24.80
CA VAL A 625 -36.29 2.11 24.02
C VAL A 625 -36.59 3.39 24.82
N CYS A 626 -35.61 4.28 24.91
CA CYS A 626 -35.82 5.63 25.42
C CYS A 626 -35.62 6.67 24.31
N VAL A 627 -36.46 7.71 24.31
CA VAL A 627 -36.40 8.78 23.31
C VAL A 627 -36.09 10.10 23.99
N MET A 628 -35.04 10.76 23.52
CA MET A 628 -34.71 12.13 23.87
C MET A 628 -35.20 13.05 22.76
N GLU A 629 -36.29 13.77 23.02
CA GLU A 629 -36.87 14.72 22.08
C GLU A 629 -36.33 16.12 22.35
N VAL A 630 -35.60 16.68 21.40
CA VAL A 630 -35.15 18.07 21.42
C VAL A 630 -36.30 18.95 20.93
N VAL A 631 -36.81 19.80 21.80
CA VAL A 631 -37.90 20.77 21.54
C VAL A 631 -37.35 22.19 21.49
N ASP A 632 -37.93 23.05 20.64
CA ASP A 632 -37.53 24.47 20.53
C ASP A 632 -37.69 25.25 21.84
#